data_AF-A0A5J4QRX4-F1
#
_entry.id   AF-A0A5J4QRX4-F1
#
_cell.length_a   1.000
_cell.length_b   1.000
_cell.length_c   1.000
_cell.angle_alpha   90.00
_cell.angle_beta   90.00
_cell.angle_gamma   90.00
#
_symmetry.space_group_name_H-M   'P 1'
#
loop_
_entity.id
_entity.type
_entity.pdbx_description
1 polymer ?
#
loop_
_entity_poly.entity_id
_entity_poly.type
_entity_poly.pdbx_seq_one_letter_code
_entity_poly.pdbx_strand_id
1 'polypeptide(L)' 'MKTSLKEGDRVCVKGETGFAEVIKIFPYGGVAGIKMKDGRTINMPIYQLEKLNKVSKQ' A
#
# COMPACT_ATOMS: atom_id res chain seq x y z
N MET A 1 -12.63 11.19 -1.93
CA MET A 1 -11.86 10.27 -1.06
C MET A 1 -10.42 10.74 -1.01
N LYS A 2 -9.88 11.12 0.15
CA LYS A 2 -8.44 11.38 0.31
C LYS A 2 -7.75 10.04 0.54
N THR A 3 -7.04 9.54 -0.46
CA THR A 3 -6.18 8.36 -0.29
C THR A 3 -4.93 8.78 0.48
N SER A 4 -4.82 8.35 1.74
CA SER A 4 -3.72 8.70 2.65
C SER A 4 -2.42 7.93 2.39
N LEU A 5 -2.36 7.17 1.29
CA LEU A 5 -1.16 6.48 0.85
C LEU A 5 -0.28 7.41 0.02
N LYS A 6 1.03 7.30 0.20
CA LYS A 6 2.07 7.93 -0.62
C LYS A 6 3.11 6.89 -1.03
N GLU A 7 3.88 7.21 -2.06
CA GLU A 7 5.06 6.43 -2.42
C GLU A 7 6.04 6.36 -1.23
N GLY A 8 6.61 5.18 -1.01
CA GLY A 8 7.43 4.81 0.15
C GLY A 8 6.63 4.37 1.39
N ASP A 9 5.30 4.47 1.41
CA ASP A 9 4.53 3.95 2.54
C ASP A 9 4.58 2.42 2.57
N ARG A 10 4.77 1.87 3.78
CA ARG A 10 4.56 0.44 4.03
C ARG A 10 3.08 0.17 4.26
N VAL A 11 2.55 -0.82 3.56
CA VAL A 11 1.15 -1.22 3.58
C VAL A 11 1.01 -2.73 3.77
N CYS A 12 -0.09 -3.16 4.36
CA CYS A 12 -0.55 -4.55 4.31
C CYS A 12 -1.56 -4.70 3.17
N VAL A 13 -1.53 -5.86 2.51
CA VAL A 13 -2.57 -6.24 1.56
C VAL A 13 -3.65 -7.03 2.30
N LYS A 14 -4.91 -6.64 2.15
CA LYS A 14 -6.02 -7.32 2.81
C LYS A 14 -6.10 -8.78 2.36
N GLY A 15 -5.98 -9.70 3.32
CA GLY A 15 -6.02 -11.14 3.06
C GLY A 15 -4.67 -11.77 2.70
N GLU A 16 -3.59 -10.99 2.65
CA GLU A 16 -2.24 -11.51 2.48
C GLU A 16 -1.40 -11.33 3.74
N THR A 17 -0.68 -12.36 4.15
CA THR A 17 0.24 -12.32 5.29
C THR A 17 1.56 -11.70 4.85
N GLY A 18 1.68 -10.38 4.96
CA GLY A 18 2.91 -9.71 4.56
C GLY A 18 2.80 -8.20 4.52
N PHE A 19 3.96 -7.56 4.30
CA PHE A 19 4.06 -6.13 4.09
C PHE A 19 4.56 -5.85 2.68
N ALA A 20 3.99 -4.81 2.09
CA ALA A 20 4.38 -4.29 0.79
C ALA A 20 4.77 -2.81 0.93
N GLU A 21 5.49 -2.30 -0.05
CA GLU A 21 5.88 -0.89 -0.12
C GLU A 21 5.23 -0.25 -1.33
N VAL A 22 4.54 0.87 -1.14
CA VAL A 22 3.95 1.62 -2.25
C VAL A 22 5.09 2.23 -3.06
N ILE A 23 5.24 1.85 -4.31
CA ILE A 23 6.26 2.42 -5.20
C ILE A 23 5.67 3.46 -6.15
N LYS A 24 4.36 3.39 -6.42
CA LYS A 24 3.69 4.27 -7.36
C LYS A 24 2.21 4.39 -7.05
N ILE A 25 1.63 5.58 -7.23
CA ILE A 25 0.18 5.79 -7.08
C ILE A 25 -0.41 6.27 -8.40
N PHE A 26 -1.49 5.62 -8.84
CA PHE A 26 -2.22 5.95 -10.05
C PHE A 26 -3.55 6.64 -9.67
N PRO A 27 -3.61 7.99 -9.66
CA PRO A 27 -4.74 8.73 -9.13
C PRO A 27 -6.03 8.54 -9.95
N TYR A 28 -5.92 8.30 -11.26
CA TYR A 28 -7.06 8.18 -12.16
C TYR A 28 -7.83 6.85 -12.02
N GLY A 29 -7.23 5.83 -11.40
CA GLY A 29 -7.85 4.51 -11.23
C GLY A 29 -8.05 4.07 -9.78
N GLY A 30 -7.57 4.85 -8.81
CA GLY A 30 -7.56 4.41 -7.41
C GLY A 30 -6.71 3.15 -7.20
N VAL A 31 -5.65 3.00 -7.98
CA VAL A 31 -4.72 1.85 -7.95
C VAL A 31 -3.36 2.33 -7.47
N ALA A 32 -2.66 1.50 -6.71
CA ALA A 32 -1.26 1.71 -6.35
C ALA A 32 -0.41 0.51 -6.80
N GLY A 33 0.75 0.81 -7.36
CA GLY A 33 1.82 -0.16 -7.55
C GLY A 33 2.52 -0.37 -6.21
N ILE A 34 2.53 -1.60 -5.73
CA ILE A 34 3.20 -2.01 -4.51
C ILE A 34 4.30 -3.02 -4.82
N LYS A 35 5.42 -2.94 -4.11
CA LYS A 35 6.51 -3.90 -4.14
C LYS A 35 6.41 -4.81 -2.93
N MET A 36 6.24 -6.10 -3.19
CA MET A 36 6.15 -7.15 -2.19
C MET A 36 7.56 -7.52 -1.67
N LYS A 37 7.63 -8.20 -0.53
CA LYS A 37 8.91 -8.60 0.10
C LYS A 37 9.77 -9.50 -0.80
N ASP A 38 9.15 -10.27 -1.68
CA ASP A 38 9.83 -11.12 -2.66
C ASP A 38 10.42 -10.33 -3.85
N GLY A 39 10.26 -9.00 -3.87
CA GLY A 39 10.76 -8.12 -4.92
C GLY A 39 9.81 -7.95 -6.10
N ARG A 40 8.70 -8.69 -6.16
CA ARG A 40 7.69 -8.53 -7.22
C ARG A 40 6.93 -7.23 -7.02
N THR A 41 6.58 -6.61 -8.14
CA THR A 41 5.73 -5.42 -8.17
C THR A 41 4.35 -5.83 -8.68
N ILE A 42 3.30 -5.50 -7.93
CA ILE A 42 1.92 -5.75 -8.30
C ILE A 42 1.12 -4.45 -8.24
N ASN A 43 0.18 -4.28 -9.16
CA ASN A 43 -0.75 -3.15 -9.13
C ASN A 43 -2.03 -3.61 -8.46
N MET A 44 -2.43 -2.94 -7.38
CA MET A 44 -3.63 -3.28 -6.63
C MET A 44 -4.48 -2.06 -6.30
N PRO A 45 -5.81 -2.23 -6.16
CA PRO A 45 -6.67 -1.14 -5.75
C PRO A 45 -6.30 -0.63 -4.36
N ILE A 46 -6.27 0.69 -4.18
CA ILE A 46 -5.86 1.33 -2.93
C ILE A 46 -6.77 0.93 -1.75
N TYR A 47 -8.05 0.63 -1.99
CA TYR A 47 -8.97 0.17 -0.94
C TYR A 47 -8.63 -1.23 -0.39
N GLN A 48 -7.78 -2.01 -1.07
CA GLN A 48 -7.26 -3.29 -0.57
C GLN A 48 -5.96 -3.13 0.23
N LEU A 49 -5.41 -1.91 0.28
CA LEU A 49 -4.16 -1.59 0.95
C LEU A 49 -4.44 -0.87 2.26
N GLU A 50 -3.93 -1.43 3.35
CA GLU A 50 -4.00 -0.80 4.66
C GLU A 50 -2.64 -0.24 5.03
N LYS A 51 -2.58 1.06 5.32
CA LYS A 51 -1.34 1.69 5.76
C LYS A 51 -0.93 1.12 7.11
N LEU A 52 0.30 0.60 7.17
CA LEU A 52 0.94 0.29 8.44
C LEU A 52 1.42 1.58 9.06
N ASN A 53 0.48 2.37 9.57
CA ASN A 53 0.85 3.41 10.51
C ASN A 53 1.44 2.70 11.74
N LYS A 54 2.67 3.07 12.12
CA LYS A 54 3.12 2.82 13.49
C LYS A 54 2.00 3.35 14.38
N VAL A 55 1.37 2.46 15.14
CA VAL A 55 0.50 2.85 16.24
C VAL A 55 1.34 3.79 17.10
N SER A 56 1.08 5.09 16.99
CA SER A 56 1.51 6.04 18.00
C SER A 56 0.79 5.61 19.26
N LYS A 57 1.49 4.88 20.13
CA LYS A 57 1.15 4.80 21.54
C LYS A 57 1.17 6.24 22.05
N GLN A 58 0.02 6.76 22.46
CA GLN A 58 -0.08 7.73 23.55
C GLN A 58 -1.25 7.29 24.43
#